data_AF-A0A3R6DSA1-F1
#
_entry.id   AF-A0A3R6DSA1-F1
#
_cell.length_a   1.000
_cell.length_b   1.000
_cell.length_c   1.000
_cell.angle_alpha   90.00
_cell.angle_beta   90.00
_cell.angle_gamma   90.00
#
_symmetry.space_group_name_H-M   'P 1'
#
loop_
_entity.id
_entity.type
_entity.pdbx_description
1 polymer ?
#
loop_
_entity_poly.entity_id
_entity_poly.type
_entity_poly.pdbx_seq_one_letter_code
_entity_poly.pdbx_strand_id
1 'polypeptide(L)' 'MKTIEKVEIKKLSFPVGNIYNYNAMIFRSVDGGKTFIYCGCGKYCATLEEAEAYKTKIELK' A
#
# COMPACT_ATOMS: atom_id res chain seq x y z
N MET A 1 15.96 15.12 1.43
CA MET A 1 15.67 14.12 0.38
C MET A 1 14.17 13.93 0.32
N LYS A 2 13.54 14.08 -0.86
CA LYS A 2 12.10 13.81 -1.03
C LYS A 2 11.93 12.30 -1.21
N THR A 3 11.21 11.67 -0.29
CA THR A 3 10.88 10.24 -0.41
C THR A 3 9.65 10.12 -1.30
N ILE A 4 9.69 9.24 -2.30
CA ILE A 4 8.54 8.95 -3.15
C ILE A 4 7.84 7.72 -2.57
N GLU A 5 6.53 7.82 -2.36
CA GLU A 5 5.70 6.73 -1.86
C GLU A 5 4.81 6.21 -2.98
N LYS A 6 4.67 4.88 -3.07
CA LYS A 6 3.77 4.19 -4.00
C LYS A 6 3.01 3.12 -3.22
N VAL A 7 1.75 2.90 -3.54
CA VAL A 7 0.95 1.85 -2.89
C VAL A 7 0.63 0.74 -3.87
N GLU A 8 0.94 -0.50 -3.47
CA GLU A 8 0.57 -1.71 -4.19
C GLU A 8 -0.51 -2.45 -3.40
N ILE A 9 -1.65 -2.70 -4.05
CA ILE A 9 -2.77 -3.42 -3.45
C ILE A 9 -2.68 -4.88 -3.89
N LYS A 10 -2.65 -5.79 -2.93
CA LYS A 10 -2.72 -7.23 -3.18
C LYS A 10 -3.98 -7.81 -2.57
N LYS A 11 -4.70 -8.63 -3.34
CA LYS A 11 -5.75 -9.50 -2.79
C LYS A 11 -5.07 -10.61 -2.00
N LEU A 12 -5.53 -10.84 -0.79
CA LEU A 12 -5.02 -11.90 0.08
C LEU A 12 -5.65 -13.23 -0.33
N SER A 13 -4.86 -14.31 -0.22
CA SER A 13 -5.35 -15.67 -0.45
C SER A 13 -6.33 -16.13 0.63
N PHE A 14 -6.24 -15.53 1.82
CA PHE A 14 -7.14 -15.76 2.95
C PHE A 14 -7.36 -14.44 3.70
N PRO A 15 -8.55 -14.22 4.28
CA PRO A 15 -8.84 -12.98 4.98
C PRO A 15 -8.04 -12.89 6.30
N VAL A 16 -7.41 -11.75 6.54
CA VAL A 16 -6.80 -11.44 7.84
C VAL A 16 -7.91 -10.98 8.80
N GLY A 17 -7.95 -11.55 10.00
CA GLY A 17 -8.97 -11.23 11.00
C GLY A 17 -10.41 -11.52 10.56
N ASN A 18 -10.60 -12.43 9.59
CA ASN A 18 -11.89 -12.79 8.97
C ASN A 18 -12.62 -11.67 8.20
N ILE A 19 -12.04 -10.47 8.10
CA ILE A 19 -12.69 -9.31 7.47
C ILE A 19 -11.84 -8.63 6.39
N TYR A 20 -10.52 -8.72 6.46
CA TYR A 20 -9.64 -8.01 5.54
C TYR A 20 -9.20 -8.91 4.38
N ASN A 21 -9.63 -8.57 3.16
CA ASN A 21 -9.33 -9.33 1.95
C ASN A 21 -8.20 -8.72 1.11
N TYR A 22 -7.77 -7.51 1.44
CA TYR A 22 -6.78 -6.75 0.67
C TYR A 22 -5.68 -6.24 1.58
N ASN A 23 -4.46 -6.20 1.05
CA ASN A 23 -3.30 -5.59 1.70
C ASN A 23 -2.77 -4.48 0.80
N ALA A 24 -2.91 -3.23 1.25
CA ALA A 24 -2.37 -2.05 0.59
C ALA A 24 -0.99 -1.73 1.19
N MET A 25 0.06 -2.10 0.47
CA MET A 25 1.45 -2.00 0.91
C MET A 25 2.08 -0.71 0.42
N ILE A 26 2.72 0.05 1.32
CA ILE A 26 3.47 1.26 0.96
C ILE A 26 4.91 0.89 0.63
N PHE A 27 5.31 1.16 -0.60
CA PHE A 27 6.67 1.10 -1.07
C PHE A 27 7.26 2.50 -1.09
N ARG A 28 8.52 2.61 -0.67
CA ARG A 28 9.23 3.89 -0.60
C ARG A 28 10.48 3.85 -1.45
N SER A 29 10.75 4.98 -2.09
CA SER A 29 11.97 5.23 -2.84
C SER A 29 12.70 6.44 -2.28
N VAL A 30 14.00 6.27 -2.04
CA VAL A 30 14.92 7.32 -1.59
C VAL A 30 15.91 7.76 -2.69
N ASP A 31 15.90 7.08 -3.83
CA ASP A 31 16.81 7.30 -4.96
C ASP A 31 16.14 7.97 -6.17
N GLY A 32 15.05 8.69 -5.91
CA GLY A 32 14.31 9.43 -6.94
C GLY A 32 13.38 8.55 -7.79
N GLY A 33 12.94 7.40 -7.26
CA GLY A 33 11.99 6.51 -7.93
C GLY A 33 12.63 5.38 -8.74
N LYS A 34 13.94 5.14 -8.58
CA LYS A 34 14.63 4.05 -9.30
C LYS A 34 14.39 2.71 -8.62
N THR A 35 14.46 2.69 -7.28
CA THR A 35 14.16 1.51 -6.47
C THR A 35 13.06 1.80 -5.46
N PHE A 36 12.17 0.83 -5.29
CA PHE A 36 11.05 0.89 -4.36
C PHE A 36 11.16 -0.27 -3.40
N ILE A 37 11.26 0.02 -2.11
CA ILE A 37 11.45 -0.98 -1.06
C ILE A 37 10.21 -1.00 -0.18
N TYR A 38 9.73 -2.20 0.13
CA TYR A 38 8.68 -2.40 1.12
C TYR A 38 9.28 -2.44 2.53
N CYS A 39 8.91 -1.48 3.37
CA CYS A 39 9.43 -1.37 4.74
C CYS A 39 8.48 -1.93 5.81
N GLY A 40 7.55 -2.83 5.45
CA GLY A 40 6.54 -3.35 6.38
C GLY A 40 5.41 -2.38 6.72
N CYS A 41 5.30 -1.25 6.00
CA CYS A 41 4.24 -0.26 6.21
C CYS A 41 3.09 -0.47 5.23
N GLY A 42 1.85 -0.38 5.70
CA GLY A 42 0.68 -0.50 4.86
C GLY A 42 -0.60 -0.56 5.68
N LYS A 43 -1.69 -0.95 5.03
CA LYS A 43 -2.99 -1.13 5.66
C LYS A 43 -3.71 -2.34 5.07
N TYR A 44 -4.28 -3.16 5.95
CA TYR A 44 -5.24 -4.18 5.55
C TYR A 44 -6.63 -3.55 5.34
N CYS A 45 -7.28 -3.90 4.23
CA CYS A 45 -8.54 -3.33 3.79
C CYS A 45 -9.57 -4.44 3.55
N ALA A 46 -10.82 -4.17 3.89
CA ALA A 46 -11.91 -5.15 3.75
C ALA A 46 -12.33 -5.28 2.28
N THR A 47 -12.40 -4.14 1.59
CA THR A 47 -12.84 -4.02 0.20
C THR A 47 -11.73 -3.43 -0.69
N LEU A 48 -11.85 -3.63 -2.00
CA LEU A 48 -10.95 -3.03 -2.97
C LEU A 48 -11.06 -1.50 -2.97
N GLU A 49 -12.28 -0.97 -2.88
CA GLU A 49 -12.54 0.47 -2.84
C GLU A 49 -11.83 1.16 -1.66
N GLU A 50 -11.83 0.54 -0.47
CA GLU A 50 -11.10 1.05 0.68
C GLU A 50 -9.58 1.08 0.41
N ALA A 51 -9.06 0.03 -0.24
CA ALA A 51 -7.65 -0.06 -0.58
C ALA A 51 -7.24 0.99 -1.63
N GLU A 52 -8.10 1.26 -2.62
CA GLU A 52 -7.90 2.28 -3.64
C GLU A 52 -7.95 3.70 -3.04
N ALA A 53 -8.93 3.97 -2.18
CA ALA A 53 -9.01 5.25 -1.47
C ALA A 53 -7.75 5.49 -0.60
N TYR A 54 -7.25 4.45 0.06
CA TYR A 54 -5.99 4.52 0.81
C TYR A 54 -4.80 4.81 -0.10
N LYS A 55 -4.69 4.11 -1.24
CA LYS A 55 -3.65 4.35 -2.24
C LYS A 55 -3.62 5.80 -2.71
N THR A 56 -4.76 6.32 -3.15
CA THR A 56 -4.88 7.70 -3.64
C THR A 56 -4.46 8.71 -2.57
N LYS A 57 -4.84 8.49 -1.31
CA LYS A 57 -4.46 9.38 -0.19
C LYS A 57 -2.95 9.43 0.07
N ILE A 58 -2.24 8.30 -0.12
CA ILE A 58 -0.79 8.24 0.08
C ILE A 58 -0.04 8.80 -1.13
N GLU A 59 -0.46 8.45 -2.34
CA GLU A 59 0.25 8.86 -3.58
C GLU A 59 0.05 10.34 -3.93
N LEU A 60 -1.00 11.00 -3.42
CA LEU A 60 -1.25 12.44 -3.59
C LEU A 60 -0.49 13.33 -2.59
N LYS A 61 0.25 12.75 -1.65
CA LYS A 61 0.94 13.47 -0.56
C LYS A 61 2.29 14.04 -1.01
#